data_AF-A0A8T1XEP2-F1
#
_entry.id   AF-A0A8T1XEP2-F1
#
_cell.length_a   1.000
_cell.length_b   1.000
_cell.length_c   1.000
_cell.angle_alpha   90.00
_cell.angle_beta   90.00
_cell.angle_gamma   90.00
#
_symmetry.space_group_name_H-M   'P 1'
#
loop_
_entity.id
_entity.type
_entity.pdbx_description
1 polymer ?
#
loop_
_entity_poly.entity_id
_entity_poly.type
_entity_poly.pdbx_seq_one_letter_code
_entity_poly.pdbx_strand_id
1 'polypeptide(L)'
;MSTTDEEASISTRLEPESYGLTTAEDIRRRDREAKESKRLRDTWRKIQGEDDWAGLMDPMDPVLRSELIRYGEMAQACYDAFDFDPFSRYCGSCRFTRRHLFDSLGILDSGYEVARYLYATSNINLPNFFSKSRWSKVWSKNANWMGYVAVSDDDEARRCRLGRRDIAIAWRGTVTRLEWIADLKDFLKPVSGNGFRCPDPAVKAESGFLDLYTDKDTSCNFSKFSAREQVLTEVKRLVERYGDEEEEELSITVTGHSLGGALAVLSAYDVAEMGLNRTRKGKVIPVTAFTYGGPRVGNIRFKERIEELGVKVLRVVNEHDVVAKSPGLFLNERAPQALMKLAGGLPWCYSHVGEILPLDHQKSPFLKPTVDLSTAHNLEALLHLLDGYHGKGKRFVLSSGRDPALVNKASDFLKDHFMVPPYWRQDANKGMVRNTDGRWIQPDRIRADDHHAPDIHQLITQLHHPSNLL
;
A
#
# COMPACT_ATOMS: atom_id res chain seq x y z
N MET A 1 -62.08 54.55 -20.28
CA MET A 1 -61.84 53.42 -21.19
C MET A 1 -60.52 52.79 -20.81
N SER A 2 -60.57 51.49 -20.51
CA SER A 2 -59.50 50.49 -20.59
C SER A 2 -58.21 50.71 -19.77
N THR A 3 -58.18 49.99 -18.66
CA THR A 3 -57.00 49.37 -18.01
C THR A 3 -56.23 48.45 -18.96
N THR A 4 -54.90 48.46 -18.89
CA THR A 4 -54.04 47.32 -19.28
C THR A 4 -52.79 47.30 -18.40
N ASP A 5 -52.52 46.11 -17.88
CA ASP A 5 -51.53 45.72 -16.89
C ASP A 5 -50.07 45.78 -17.39
N GLU A 6 -49.16 46.23 -16.53
CA GLU A 6 -47.72 45.94 -16.62
C GLU A 6 -47.38 44.89 -15.54
N GLU A 7 -47.40 43.61 -15.93
CA GLU A 7 -46.88 42.52 -15.10
C GLU A 7 -45.36 42.44 -15.17
N ALA A 8 -44.74 42.50 -13.99
CA ALA A 8 -43.33 42.28 -13.75
C ALA A 8 -42.95 40.79 -13.93
N SER A 9 -42.04 40.51 -14.85
CA SER A 9 -41.42 39.19 -15.02
C SER A 9 -40.32 38.96 -13.97
N ILE A 10 -40.65 38.33 -12.85
CA ILE A 10 -39.68 37.68 -11.94
C ILE A 10 -39.58 36.22 -12.36
N SER A 11 -38.53 35.89 -13.11
CA SER A 11 -38.19 34.49 -13.45
C SER A 11 -37.42 33.86 -12.30
N THR A 12 -38.12 33.28 -11.33
CA THR A 12 -37.57 32.33 -10.36
C THR A 12 -37.28 31.00 -11.08
N ARG A 13 -36.00 30.73 -11.37
CA ARG A 13 -35.54 29.37 -11.72
C ARG A 13 -35.64 28.49 -10.48
N LEU A 14 -36.68 27.67 -10.42
CA LEU A 14 -36.73 26.53 -9.51
C LEU A 14 -35.73 25.48 -10.02
N GLU A 15 -34.69 25.19 -9.25
CA GLU A 15 -33.87 23.99 -9.47
C GLU A 15 -34.69 22.76 -9.09
N PRO A 16 -34.65 21.66 -9.89
CA PRO A 16 -35.33 20.44 -9.52
C PRO A 16 -34.50 19.69 -8.46
N GLU A 17 -35.01 19.65 -7.23
CA GLU A 17 -34.55 18.71 -6.21
C GLU A 17 -34.73 17.28 -6.72
N SER A 18 -33.63 16.58 -7.01
CA SER A 18 -33.66 15.16 -7.36
C SER A 18 -33.85 14.31 -6.10
N TYR A 19 -35.10 13.99 -5.77
CA TYR A 19 -35.40 12.93 -4.80
C TYR A 19 -35.05 11.57 -5.45
N GLY A 20 -33.88 11.02 -5.12
CA GLY A 20 -33.45 9.71 -5.57
C GLY A 20 -34.29 8.60 -4.93
N LEU A 21 -35.11 7.91 -5.72
CA LEU A 21 -35.75 6.64 -5.33
C LEU A 21 -34.65 5.58 -5.12
N THR A 22 -34.48 5.12 -3.88
CA THR A 22 -33.57 4.02 -3.55
C THR A 22 -34.12 2.71 -4.11
N THR A 23 -33.35 2.02 -4.95
CA THR A 23 -33.82 0.80 -5.62
C THR A 23 -33.77 -0.41 -4.67
N ALA A 24 -34.52 -1.47 -4.97
CA ALA A 24 -34.44 -2.73 -4.22
C ALA A 24 -33.03 -3.37 -4.27
N GLU A 25 -32.23 -3.05 -5.28
CA GLU A 25 -30.84 -3.45 -5.37
C GLU A 25 -29.94 -2.66 -4.43
N ASP A 26 -30.18 -1.36 -4.27
CA ASP A 26 -29.46 -0.51 -3.30
C ASP A 26 -29.71 -0.98 -1.87
N ILE A 27 -30.94 -1.36 -1.53
CA ILE A 27 -31.29 -1.89 -0.21
C ILE A 27 -30.55 -3.21 0.04
N ARG A 28 -30.60 -4.15 -0.92
CA ARG A 28 -29.89 -5.44 -0.81
C ARG A 28 -28.37 -5.27 -0.72
N ARG A 29 -27.80 -4.27 -1.39
CA ARG A 29 -26.38 -3.95 -1.29
C ARG A 29 -26.02 -3.46 0.11
N ARG A 30 -26.79 -2.49 0.64
CA ARG A 30 -26.61 -1.96 2.01
C ARG A 30 -26.74 -3.05 3.07
N ASP A 31 -27.71 -3.96 2.95
CA ASP A 31 -27.88 -5.07 3.88
C ASP A 31 -26.68 -6.03 3.87
N ARG A 32 -26.11 -6.32 2.70
CA ARG A 32 -24.90 -7.13 2.58
C ARG A 32 -23.70 -6.43 3.22
N GLU A 33 -23.49 -5.15 2.90
CA GLU A 33 -22.41 -4.33 3.47
C GLU A 33 -22.50 -4.24 4.99
N ALA A 34 -23.70 -4.08 5.55
CA ALA A 34 -23.93 -4.06 6.99
C ALA A 34 -23.62 -5.42 7.65
N LYS A 35 -24.01 -6.52 7.00
CA LYS A 35 -23.74 -7.88 7.50
C LYS A 35 -22.25 -8.22 7.45
N GLU A 36 -21.56 -7.84 6.38
CA GLU A 36 -20.11 -7.98 6.25
C GLU A 36 -19.36 -7.12 7.26
N SER A 37 -19.80 -5.88 7.47
CA SER A 37 -19.26 -4.98 8.50
C SER A 37 -19.36 -5.57 9.90
N LYS A 38 -20.54 -6.10 10.27
CA LYS A 38 -20.73 -6.78 11.54
C LYS A 38 -19.80 -7.99 11.67
N ARG A 39 -19.68 -8.79 10.61
CA ARG A 39 -18.80 -9.96 10.60
C ARG A 39 -17.33 -9.56 10.71
N LEU A 40 -16.89 -8.50 10.02
CA LEU A 40 -15.54 -7.97 10.11
C LEU A 40 -15.20 -7.59 11.55
N ARG A 41 -16.06 -6.78 12.21
CA ARG A 41 -15.86 -6.41 13.62
C ARG A 41 -15.67 -7.65 14.50
N ASP A 42 -16.48 -8.68 14.30
CA ASP A 42 -16.47 -9.86 15.17
C ASP A 42 -15.30 -10.83 14.82
N THR A 43 -14.71 -10.73 13.62
CA THR A 43 -13.67 -11.67 13.15
C THR A 43 -12.36 -11.02 12.71
N TRP A 44 -12.13 -9.73 12.99
CA TRP A 44 -11.02 -8.98 12.42
C TRP A 44 -9.66 -9.61 12.71
N ARG A 45 -9.47 -10.22 13.89
CA ARG A 45 -8.23 -10.91 14.27
C ARG A 45 -7.89 -12.06 13.33
N LYS A 46 -8.91 -12.85 12.95
CA LYS A 46 -8.77 -13.93 11.95
C LYS A 46 -8.44 -13.37 10.58
N ILE A 47 -9.06 -12.26 10.19
CA ILE A 47 -8.75 -11.58 8.93
C ILE A 47 -7.32 -11.02 8.93
N GLN A 48 -6.82 -10.61 10.09
CA GLN A 48 -5.43 -10.20 10.32
C GLN A 48 -4.46 -11.38 10.50
N GLY A 49 -4.92 -12.62 10.32
CA GLY A 49 -4.06 -13.80 10.25
C GLY A 49 -3.76 -14.49 11.59
N GLU A 50 -4.56 -14.27 12.63
CA GLU A 50 -4.43 -14.96 13.93
C GLU A 50 -4.22 -16.48 13.77
N ASP A 51 -4.99 -17.10 12.88
CA ASP A 51 -4.94 -18.54 12.56
C ASP A 51 -4.32 -18.81 11.16
N ASP A 52 -3.40 -17.97 10.69
CA ASP A 52 -2.73 -18.10 9.37
C ASP A 52 -3.72 -18.25 8.20
N TRP A 53 -4.86 -17.56 8.30
CA TRP A 53 -5.97 -17.58 7.33
C TRP A 53 -6.52 -18.98 7.03
N ALA A 54 -6.35 -19.94 7.94
CA ALA A 54 -6.86 -21.29 7.79
C ALA A 54 -8.37 -21.29 7.49
N GLY A 55 -8.76 -21.90 6.36
CA GLY A 55 -10.15 -21.97 5.92
C GLY A 55 -10.75 -20.67 5.37
N LEU A 56 -9.97 -19.59 5.22
CA LEU A 56 -10.44 -18.31 4.67
C LEU A 56 -10.06 -18.08 3.20
N MET A 57 -9.04 -18.79 2.71
CA MET A 57 -8.52 -18.60 1.34
C MET A 57 -9.16 -19.52 0.29
N ASP A 58 -9.68 -20.68 0.70
CA ASP A 58 -10.27 -21.66 -0.22
C ASP A 58 -11.34 -22.52 0.48
N PRO A 59 -12.65 -22.31 0.21
CA PRO A 59 -13.19 -21.25 -0.65
C PRO A 59 -12.92 -19.85 -0.07
N MET A 60 -12.89 -18.85 -0.94
CA MET A 60 -12.53 -17.49 -0.57
C MET A 60 -13.60 -16.85 0.31
N ASP A 61 -13.20 -16.49 1.54
CA ASP A 61 -14.07 -15.80 2.49
C ASP A 61 -14.40 -14.38 2.00
N PRO A 62 -15.68 -13.95 2.00
CA PRO A 62 -16.07 -12.62 1.53
C PRO A 62 -15.47 -11.45 2.32
N VAL A 63 -15.26 -11.62 3.63
CA VAL A 63 -14.68 -10.56 4.48
C VAL A 63 -13.18 -10.46 4.21
N LEU A 64 -12.48 -11.59 4.13
CA LEU A 64 -11.06 -11.60 3.75
C LEU A 64 -10.86 -10.99 2.36
N ARG A 65 -11.70 -11.36 1.38
CA ARG A 65 -11.66 -10.77 0.02
C ARG A 65 -11.78 -9.24 0.07
N SER A 66 -12.76 -8.73 0.80
CA SER A 66 -13.01 -7.28 0.88
C SER A 66 -11.86 -6.54 1.56
N GLU A 67 -11.28 -7.10 2.62
CA GLU A 67 -10.14 -6.50 3.30
C GLU A 67 -8.86 -6.55 2.45
N LEU A 68 -8.62 -7.64 1.72
CA LEU A 68 -7.54 -7.71 0.74
C LEU A 68 -7.71 -6.65 -0.36
N ILE A 69 -8.92 -6.51 -0.92
CA ILE A 69 -9.17 -5.46 -1.91
C ILE A 69 -8.90 -4.07 -1.30
N ARG A 70 -9.39 -3.79 -0.09
CA ARG A 70 -9.19 -2.50 0.59
C ARG A 70 -7.73 -2.15 0.81
N TYR A 71 -6.92 -3.07 1.34
CA TYR A 71 -5.48 -2.82 1.52
C TYR A 71 -4.74 -2.77 0.17
N GLY A 72 -5.20 -3.53 -0.83
CA GLY A 72 -4.73 -3.41 -2.20
C GLY A 72 -5.01 -2.05 -2.83
N GLU A 73 -6.18 -1.47 -2.60
CA GLU A 73 -6.54 -0.11 -3.02
C GLU A 73 -5.69 0.95 -2.32
N MET A 74 -5.35 0.74 -1.05
CA MET A 74 -4.39 1.61 -0.34
C MET A 74 -3.00 1.58 -0.99
N ALA A 75 -2.54 0.41 -1.44
CA ALA A 75 -1.31 0.28 -2.22
C ALA A 75 -1.44 0.94 -3.61
N GLN A 76 -2.58 0.80 -4.28
CA GLN A 76 -2.85 1.44 -5.58
C GLN A 76 -2.94 2.96 -5.49
N ALA A 77 -3.46 3.49 -4.38
CA ALA A 77 -3.50 4.92 -4.10
C ALA A 77 -2.10 5.55 -4.17
N CYS A 78 -1.06 4.80 -3.81
CA CYS A 78 0.31 5.25 -3.97
C CYS A 78 0.70 5.47 -5.43
N TYR A 79 0.27 4.62 -6.34
CA TYR A 79 0.52 4.81 -7.77
C TYR A 79 -0.30 5.98 -8.32
N ASP A 80 -1.58 6.05 -7.99
CA ASP A 80 -2.48 7.06 -8.53
C ASP A 80 -2.12 8.49 -8.05
N ALA A 81 -1.55 8.61 -6.85
CA ALA A 81 -1.10 9.87 -6.28
C ALA A 81 0.32 10.29 -6.70
N PHE A 82 1.17 9.37 -7.15
CA PHE A 82 2.59 9.67 -7.39
C PHE A 82 2.86 10.31 -8.76
N ASP A 83 3.56 11.44 -8.77
CA ASP A 83 3.92 12.15 -10.00
C ASP A 83 5.07 11.47 -10.76
N PHE A 84 4.70 10.64 -11.74
CA PHE A 84 5.63 9.97 -12.65
C PHE A 84 6.13 10.84 -13.81
N ASP A 85 5.55 12.03 -14.05
CA ASP A 85 5.88 12.80 -15.25
C ASP A 85 7.28 13.43 -15.13
N PRO A 86 8.30 12.97 -15.88
CA PRO A 86 9.64 13.53 -15.80
C PRO A 86 9.72 14.99 -16.26
N PHE A 87 8.68 15.50 -16.94
CA PHE A 87 8.58 16.91 -17.34
C PHE A 87 7.89 17.78 -16.29
N SER A 88 7.33 17.19 -15.24
CA SER A 88 6.80 17.93 -14.10
C SER A 88 7.93 18.44 -13.19
N ARG A 89 7.82 19.67 -12.70
CA ARG A 89 8.69 20.20 -11.62
C ARG A 89 8.49 19.47 -10.28
N TYR A 90 7.43 18.68 -10.19
CA TYR A 90 7.02 17.89 -9.04
C TYR A 90 7.17 16.38 -9.25
N CYS A 91 7.80 15.95 -10.34
CA CYS A 91 8.17 14.53 -10.58
C CYS A 91 8.83 13.94 -9.33
N GLY A 92 8.32 12.81 -8.85
CA GLY A 92 8.83 12.20 -7.62
C GLY A 92 7.99 12.44 -6.36
N SER A 93 7.04 13.38 -6.39
CA SER A 93 6.21 13.72 -5.22
C SER A 93 4.79 13.20 -5.31
N CYS A 94 4.08 13.20 -4.18
CA CYS A 94 2.63 13.07 -4.16
C CYS A 94 1.96 14.29 -4.82
N ARG A 95 0.87 14.07 -5.55
CA ARG A 95 0.05 15.12 -6.15
C ARG A 95 -0.84 15.84 -5.15
N PHE A 96 -1.23 15.15 -4.08
CA PHE A 96 -2.25 15.58 -3.14
C PHE A 96 -1.65 15.86 -1.77
N THR A 97 -2.25 16.78 -1.02
CA THR A 97 -1.91 16.96 0.40
C THR A 97 -2.45 15.79 1.22
N ARG A 98 -1.90 15.55 2.40
CA ARG A 98 -2.33 14.44 3.28
C ARG A 98 -3.83 14.44 3.54
N ARG A 99 -4.42 15.62 3.80
CA ARG A 99 -5.86 15.79 4.08
C ARG A 99 -6.77 15.45 2.91
N HIS A 100 -6.27 15.61 1.68
CA HIS A 100 -7.07 15.41 0.47
C HIS A 100 -6.69 14.17 -0.31
N LEU A 101 -5.77 13.32 0.19
CA LEU A 101 -5.29 12.15 -0.56
C LEU A 101 -6.44 11.22 -0.96
N PHE A 102 -7.23 10.76 0.02
CA PHE A 102 -8.29 9.78 -0.24
C PHE A 102 -9.47 10.39 -1.00
N ASP A 103 -9.86 11.62 -0.66
CA ASP A 103 -10.90 12.39 -1.37
C ASP A 103 -10.55 12.57 -2.85
N SER A 104 -9.34 13.04 -3.15
CA SER A 104 -8.88 13.28 -4.53
C SER A 104 -8.75 11.99 -5.37
N LEU A 105 -8.67 10.84 -4.71
CA LEU A 105 -8.58 9.53 -5.35
C LEU A 105 -9.93 8.79 -5.41
N GLY A 106 -11.00 9.37 -4.88
CA GLY A 106 -12.32 8.74 -4.82
C GLY A 106 -12.42 7.58 -3.82
N ILE A 107 -11.55 7.55 -2.81
CA ILE A 107 -11.52 6.53 -1.74
C ILE A 107 -12.12 7.12 -0.44
N LEU A 108 -13.21 7.88 -0.59
CA LEU A 108 -13.86 8.67 0.46
C LEU A 108 -14.33 7.81 1.64
N ASP A 109 -14.84 6.61 1.38
CA ASP A 109 -15.33 5.68 2.39
C ASP A 109 -14.22 4.75 2.94
N SER A 110 -12.95 5.13 2.77
CA SER A 110 -11.83 4.38 3.37
C SER A 110 -12.00 4.27 4.88
N GLY A 111 -12.44 5.36 5.53
CA GLY A 111 -12.47 5.48 7.00
C GLY A 111 -11.10 5.67 7.61
N TYR A 112 -10.17 6.28 6.87
CA TYR A 112 -8.80 6.55 7.30
C TYR A 112 -8.41 8.00 7.08
N GLU A 113 -7.53 8.50 7.95
CA GLU A 113 -6.84 9.77 7.77
C GLU A 113 -5.34 9.56 7.60
N VAL A 114 -4.73 10.29 6.67
CA VAL A 114 -3.29 10.22 6.44
C VAL A 114 -2.54 10.97 7.54
N ALA A 115 -1.92 10.20 8.44
CA ALA A 115 -1.11 10.72 9.53
C ALA A 115 0.23 11.29 9.02
N ARG A 116 0.91 10.59 8.10
CA ARG A 116 2.24 10.99 7.60
C ARG A 116 2.51 10.52 6.17
N TYR A 117 3.27 11.31 5.42
CA TYR A 117 3.91 10.87 4.17
C TYR A 117 5.31 10.34 4.40
N LEU A 118 5.69 9.34 3.61
CA LEU A 118 6.97 8.66 3.67
C LEU A 118 7.82 9.04 2.46
N TYR A 119 9.09 9.34 2.70
CA TYR A 119 10.06 9.68 1.66
C TYR A 119 11.32 8.84 1.79
N ALA A 120 11.88 8.41 0.66
CA ALA A 120 13.16 7.72 0.59
C ALA A 120 14.14 8.50 -0.26
N THR A 121 15.44 8.42 0.09
CA THR A 121 16.49 9.13 -0.64
C THR A 121 16.88 8.40 -1.93
N SER A 122 17.15 9.12 -3.01
CA SER A 122 17.58 8.54 -4.27
C SER A 122 19.05 8.12 -4.21
N ASN A 123 19.29 6.84 -3.90
CA ASN A 123 20.64 6.26 -3.92
C ASN A 123 21.13 6.11 -5.38
N ILE A 124 22.38 6.52 -5.66
CA ILE A 124 23.03 6.39 -6.98
C ILE A 124 23.08 4.91 -7.42
N ASN A 125 23.13 3.98 -6.46
CA ASN A 125 23.17 2.55 -6.72
C ASN A 125 21.81 1.92 -7.08
N LEU A 126 20.72 2.70 -7.03
CA LEU A 126 19.35 2.23 -7.28
C LEU A 126 18.62 3.16 -8.27
N PRO A 127 19.19 3.45 -9.46
CA PRO A 127 18.68 4.49 -10.35
C PRO A 127 17.24 4.27 -10.85
N ASN A 128 16.82 3.02 -11.07
CA ASN A 128 15.50 2.67 -11.62
C ASN A 128 14.38 2.65 -10.57
N PHE A 129 14.72 2.83 -9.29
CA PHE A 129 13.76 2.95 -8.19
C PHE A 129 13.18 4.36 -8.04
N PHE A 130 13.82 5.35 -8.68
CA PHE A 130 13.48 6.76 -8.54
C PHE A 130 13.13 7.41 -9.88
N SER A 131 11.92 7.96 -9.97
CA SER A 131 11.57 8.91 -11.02
C SER A 131 12.38 10.20 -10.84
N LYS A 132 13.06 10.64 -11.91
CA LYS A 132 13.88 11.86 -11.92
C LYS A 132 13.25 12.87 -12.89
N SER A 133 13.15 14.12 -12.46
CA SER A 133 12.75 15.20 -13.37
C SER A 133 13.87 15.50 -14.36
N ARG A 134 13.50 15.95 -15.57
CA ARG A 134 14.43 16.46 -16.58
C ARG A 134 14.90 17.89 -16.30
N TRP A 135 14.23 18.61 -15.39
CA TRP A 135 14.50 20.01 -15.09
C TRP A 135 15.49 20.17 -13.93
N SER A 136 16.22 21.29 -13.91
CA SER A 136 17.20 21.60 -12.85
C SER A 136 16.56 22.16 -11.57
N LYS A 137 15.41 22.84 -11.71
CA LYS A 137 14.62 23.41 -10.60
C LYS A 137 13.46 22.47 -10.27
N VAL A 138 13.70 21.59 -9.31
CA VAL A 138 12.79 20.52 -8.87
C VAL A 138 12.48 20.66 -7.40
N TRP A 139 11.40 20.03 -6.96
CA TRP A 139 11.03 20.02 -5.55
C TRP A 139 12.01 19.27 -4.64
N SER A 140 12.63 18.22 -5.16
CA SER A 140 13.74 17.50 -4.54
C SER A 140 14.60 16.88 -5.63
N LYS A 141 15.92 16.95 -5.46
CA LYS A 141 16.88 16.25 -6.33
C LYS A 141 17.16 14.84 -5.86
N ASN A 142 16.92 14.60 -4.57
CA ASN A 142 17.48 13.46 -3.84
C ASN A 142 16.41 12.64 -3.11
N ALA A 143 15.11 12.89 -3.29
CA ALA A 143 14.07 12.15 -2.58
C ALA A 143 12.84 11.94 -3.43
N ASN A 144 12.21 10.77 -3.29
CA ASN A 144 10.87 10.49 -3.80
C ASN A 144 9.92 10.15 -2.67
N TRP A 145 8.66 10.51 -2.87
CA TRP A 145 7.56 10.01 -2.06
C TRP A 145 7.42 8.50 -2.27
N MET A 146 7.37 7.76 -1.17
CA MET A 146 7.39 6.30 -1.14
C MET A 146 6.15 5.70 -0.49
N GLY A 147 5.20 6.51 -0.03
CA GLY A 147 3.97 6.03 0.57
C GLY A 147 3.51 6.87 1.74
N TYR A 148 2.71 6.28 2.62
CA TYR A 148 2.09 6.98 3.73
C TYR A 148 1.77 6.06 4.91
N VAL A 149 1.61 6.67 6.08
CA VAL A 149 0.99 6.09 7.26
C VAL A 149 -0.37 6.74 7.43
N ALA A 150 -1.41 5.93 7.56
CA ALA A 150 -2.77 6.33 7.84
C ALA A 150 -3.28 5.63 9.09
N VAL A 151 -4.30 6.20 9.72
CA VAL A 151 -4.98 5.61 10.88
C VAL A 151 -6.47 5.67 10.63
N SER A 152 -7.22 4.64 11.05
CA SER A 152 -8.66 4.69 10.94
C SER A 152 -9.20 5.88 11.72
N ASP A 153 -10.12 6.64 11.11
CA ASP A 153 -10.59 7.93 11.62
C ASP A 153 -11.36 7.82 12.94
N ASP A 154 -11.59 8.94 13.63
CA ASP A 154 -12.28 8.97 14.93
C ASP A 154 -13.80 8.79 14.82
N ASP A 155 -14.33 8.69 13.58
CA ASP A 155 -15.74 8.46 13.32
C ASP A 155 -16.19 7.11 13.90
N GLU A 156 -17.00 7.18 14.94
CA GLU A 156 -17.38 6.03 15.74
C GLU A 156 -18.16 4.98 14.92
N ALA A 157 -18.93 5.39 13.91
CA ALA A 157 -19.64 4.47 13.03
C ALA A 157 -18.66 3.71 12.13
N ARG A 158 -17.62 4.38 11.61
CA ARG A 158 -16.57 3.73 10.79
C ARG A 158 -15.60 2.89 11.62
N ARG A 159 -15.26 3.29 12.84
CA ARG A 159 -14.49 2.45 13.79
C ARG A 159 -15.24 1.20 14.19
N CYS A 160 -16.54 1.32 14.47
CA CYS A 160 -17.40 0.18 14.76
C CYS A 160 -17.44 -0.85 13.62
N ARG A 161 -17.18 -0.45 12.36
CA ARG A 161 -17.09 -1.39 11.24
C ARG A 161 -15.84 -2.26 11.31
N LEU A 162 -14.68 -1.68 11.62
CA LEU A 162 -13.41 -2.42 11.69
C LEU A 162 -13.27 -3.23 12.98
N GLY A 163 -13.98 -2.84 14.04
CA GLY A 163 -13.88 -3.45 15.37
C GLY A 163 -12.60 -3.14 16.12
N ARG A 164 -11.80 -2.20 15.59
CA ARG A 164 -10.48 -1.82 16.08
C ARG A 164 -10.05 -0.49 15.48
N ARG A 165 -9.06 0.14 16.10
CA ARG A 165 -8.22 1.17 15.51
C ARG A 165 -7.14 0.52 14.66
N ASP A 166 -7.12 0.78 13.36
CA ASP A 166 -6.10 0.23 12.47
C ASP A 166 -5.11 1.31 12.04
N ILE A 167 -3.82 1.05 12.25
CA ILE A 167 -2.72 1.84 11.70
C ILE A 167 -2.29 1.18 10.40
N ALA A 168 -2.61 1.82 9.27
CA ALA A 168 -2.27 1.32 7.94
C ALA A 168 -1.00 1.99 7.41
N ILE A 169 -0.01 1.20 6.99
CA ILE A 169 1.23 1.68 6.37
C ILE A 169 1.23 1.20 4.92
N ALA A 170 1.10 2.11 3.96
CA ALA A 170 1.07 1.79 2.55
C ALA A 170 2.38 2.22 1.87
N TRP A 171 3.05 1.26 1.24
CA TRP A 171 4.28 1.49 0.49
C TRP A 171 4.03 1.47 -1.02
N ARG A 172 4.56 2.49 -1.68
CA ARG A 172 4.58 2.62 -3.14
C ARG A 172 5.59 1.63 -3.73
N GLY A 173 5.18 0.89 -4.75
CA GLY A 173 6.13 0.16 -5.59
C GLY A 173 6.77 1.03 -6.67
N THR A 174 7.42 0.38 -7.64
CA THR A 174 7.94 1.03 -8.85
C THR A 174 6.93 0.89 -9.99
N VAL A 175 6.88 1.88 -10.88
CA VAL A 175 6.17 1.81 -12.18
C VAL A 175 7.15 1.53 -13.32
N THR A 176 8.46 1.70 -13.07
CA THR A 176 9.49 1.30 -14.03
C THR A 176 9.33 -0.19 -14.32
N ARG A 177 9.55 -0.56 -15.59
CA ARG A 177 9.52 -1.96 -16.04
C ARG A 177 10.43 -2.82 -15.15
N LEU A 178 10.41 -4.14 -15.33
CA LEU A 178 11.20 -5.13 -14.57
C LEU A 178 12.72 -4.83 -14.48
N GLU A 179 13.22 -3.81 -15.18
CA GLU A 179 14.55 -3.21 -15.05
C GLU A 179 14.98 -2.93 -13.60
N TRP A 180 14.07 -2.56 -12.70
CA TRP A 180 14.42 -2.36 -11.29
C TRP A 180 14.95 -3.64 -10.61
N ILE A 181 14.56 -4.82 -11.10
CA ILE A 181 15.06 -6.11 -10.60
C ILE A 181 16.56 -6.23 -10.85
N ALA A 182 17.06 -5.65 -11.96
CA ALA A 182 18.49 -5.63 -12.26
C ALA A 182 19.29 -4.70 -11.34
N ASP A 183 18.63 -3.70 -10.75
CA ASP A 183 19.24 -2.81 -9.74
C ASP A 183 19.28 -3.45 -8.35
N LEU A 184 18.57 -4.56 -8.12
CA LEU A 184 18.78 -5.37 -6.92
C LEU A 184 20.21 -5.90 -6.96
N LYS A 185 20.94 -5.72 -5.87
CA LYS A 185 22.36 -6.11 -5.84
C LYS A 185 22.52 -7.63 -5.72
N ASP A 186 21.41 -8.35 -5.60
CA ASP A 186 21.27 -9.81 -5.51
C ASP A 186 22.08 -10.45 -4.37
N PHE A 187 22.51 -9.65 -3.37
CA PHE A 187 23.17 -10.19 -2.19
C PHE A 187 22.47 -9.76 -0.89
N LEU A 188 22.47 -10.70 0.05
CA LEU A 188 21.90 -10.56 1.38
C LEU A 188 22.89 -9.86 2.35
N LYS A 189 22.43 -8.81 3.04
CA LYS A 189 23.17 -8.13 4.12
C LYS A 189 22.54 -8.41 5.48
N PRO A 190 23.34 -8.58 6.55
CA PRO A 190 22.81 -8.60 7.92
C PRO A 190 21.99 -7.36 8.22
N VAL A 191 20.79 -7.55 8.79
CA VAL A 191 19.93 -6.42 9.17
C VAL A 191 20.55 -5.61 10.30
N SER A 192 21.30 -6.25 11.19
CA SER A 192 21.99 -5.62 12.34
C SER A 192 22.98 -4.52 11.94
N GLY A 193 23.54 -4.57 10.73
CA GLY A 193 24.46 -3.55 10.21
C GLY A 193 23.79 -2.23 9.81
N ASN A 194 22.45 -2.18 9.72
CA ASN A 194 21.69 -1.02 9.24
C ASN A 194 20.84 -0.36 10.34
N GLY A 195 21.31 -0.44 11.59
CA GLY A 195 20.64 0.15 12.75
C GLY A 195 19.44 -0.63 13.27
N PHE A 196 19.19 -1.85 12.77
CA PHE A 196 18.23 -2.77 13.36
C PHE A 196 18.82 -3.39 14.63
N ARG A 197 18.01 -3.51 15.69
CA ARG A 197 18.43 -4.13 16.95
C ARG A 197 18.26 -5.66 16.91
N CYS A 198 18.74 -6.29 15.85
CA CYS A 198 18.69 -7.73 15.73
C CYS A 198 19.97 -8.37 16.30
N PRO A 199 19.89 -9.19 17.36
CA PRO A 199 21.06 -9.82 17.96
C PRO A 199 21.63 -10.94 17.09
N ASP A 200 20.83 -11.51 16.17
CA ASP A 200 21.26 -12.58 15.29
C ASP A 200 21.85 -12.03 13.96
N PRO A 201 23.18 -12.10 13.74
CA PRO A 201 23.81 -11.65 12.50
C PRO A 201 23.47 -12.54 11.30
N ALA A 202 22.89 -13.72 11.51
CA ALA A 202 22.43 -14.60 10.45
C ALA A 202 21.11 -14.14 9.81
N VAL A 203 20.38 -13.22 10.44
CA VAL A 203 19.19 -12.58 9.87
C VAL A 203 19.62 -11.58 8.80
N LYS A 204 19.33 -11.90 7.54
CA LYS A 204 19.75 -11.08 6.39
C LYS A 204 18.57 -10.75 5.48
N ALA A 205 18.57 -9.54 4.97
CA ALA A 205 17.62 -9.06 3.95
C ALA A 205 18.36 -8.56 2.69
N GLU A 206 17.64 -8.45 1.58
CA GLU A 206 18.16 -7.95 0.32
C GLU A 206 18.70 -6.53 0.51
N SER A 207 19.92 -6.31 0.04
CA SER A 207 20.65 -5.07 0.33
C SER A 207 20.04 -3.81 -0.30
N GLY A 208 19.47 -3.88 -1.50
CA GLY A 208 18.78 -2.77 -2.14
C GLY A 208 17.53 -2.33 -1.37
N PHE A 209 16.73 -3.27 -0.86
CA PHE A 209 15.59 -2.96 0.00
C PHE A 209 16.02 -2.32 1.32
N LEU A 210 17.09 -2.85 1.94
CA LEU A 210 17.66 -2.26 3.15
C LEU A 210 18.16 -0.85 2.90
N ASP A 211 18.99 -0.65 1.88
CA ASP A 211 19.54 0.65 1.51
C ASP A 211 18.39 1.65 1.25
N LEU A 212 17.35 1.26 0.49
CA LEU A 212 16.18 2.11 0.23
C LEU A 212 15.43 2.51 1.52
N TYR A 213 15.32 1.58 2.47
CA TYR A 213 14.60 1.78 3.72
C TYR A 213 15.39 2.61 4.74
N THR A 214 16.73 2.46 4.78
CA THR A 214 17.58 3.05 5.83
C THR A 214 18.41 4.25 5.39
N ASP A 215 18.66 4.44 4.10
CA ASP A 215 19.45 5.56 3.61
C ASP A 215 18.73 6.90 3.84
N LYS A 216 19.55 7.92 4.10
CA LYS A 216 19.10 9.30 4.31
C LYS A 216 20.12 10.29 3.76
N ASP A 217 19.63 11.47 3.43
CA ASP A 217 20.44 12.60 3.00
C ASP A 217 20.14 13.78 3.92
N THR A 218 21.05 14.07 4.84
CA THR A 218 20.90 15.15 5.83
C THR A 218 20.86 16.53 5.21
N SER A 219 21.27 16.69 3.95
CA SER A 219 21.19 17.94 3.19
C SER A 219 19.81 18.15 2.54
N CYS A 220 18.97 17.11 2.48
CA CYS A 220 17.64 17.14 1.90
C CYS A 220 16.56 17.26 2.98
N ASN A 221 15.68 18.26 2.89
CA ASN A 221 14.61 18.45 3.89
C ASN A 221 13.58 17.32 3.97
N PHE A 222 13.45 16.49 2.91
CA PHE A 222 12.47 15.39 2.86
C PHE A 222 13.07 14.04 3.25
N SER A 223 14.36 13.85 3.00
CA SER A 223 15.10 12.63 3.33
C SER A 223 16.17 12.86 4.40
N LYS A 224 16.03 13.93 5.20
CA LYS A 224 16.85 14.19 6.40
C LYS A 224 16.80 13.02 7.37
N PHE A 225 15.63 12.39 7.43
CA PHE A 225 15.40 11.12 8.11
C PHE A 225 15.12 10.03 7.08
N SER A 226 15.57 8.82 7.36
CA SER A 226 15.31 7.68 6.48
C SER A 226 13.83 7.29 6.51
N ALA A 227 13.40 6.51 5.50
CA ALA A 227 12.03 6.01 5.44
C ALA A 227 11.71 5.16 6.69
N ARG A 228 12.69 4.40 7.18
CA ARG A 228 12.67 3.69 8.47
C ARG A 228 12.37 4.61 9.64
N GLU A 229 13.17 5.66 9.84
CA GLU A 229 12.98 6.60 10.95
C GLU A 229 11.59 7.26 10.88
N GLN A 230 11.13 7.59 9.68
CA GLN A 230 9.80 8.18 9.46
C GLN A 230 8.66 7.23 9.85
N VAL A 231 8.75 5.94 9.53
CA VAL A 231 7.74 4.93 9.91
C VAL A 231 7.78 4.64 11.40
N LEU A 232 8.95 4.29 11.95
CA LEU A 232 9.06 3.89 13.35
C LEU A 232 8.59 4.99 14.30
N THR A 233 8.93 6.25 14.02
CA THR A 233 8.46 7.37 14.84
C THR A 233 6.96 7.59 14.76
N GLU A 234 6.36 7.43 13.58
CA GLU A 234 4.93 7.63 13.41
C GLU A 234 4.12 6.49 14.04
N VAL A 235 4.56 5.24 13.85
CA VAL A 235 3.95 4.07 14.51
C VAL A 235 4.03 4.23 16.02
N LYS A 236 5.20 4.59 16.55
CA LYS A 236 5.36 4.87 17.98
C LYS A 236 4.38 5.93 18.47
N ARG A 237 4.28 7.06 17.76
CA ARG A 237 3.36 8.16 18.10
C ARG A 237 1.90 7.71 18.14
N LEU A 238 1.47 6.92 17.15
CA LEU A 238 0.09 6.43 17.06
C LEU A 238 -0.20 5.35 18.12
N VAL A 239 0.73 4.44 18.38
CA VAL A 239 0.60 3.42 19.44
C VAL A 239 0.56 4.06 20.82
N GLU A 240 1.38 5.07 21.09
CA GLU A 240 1.33 5.81 22.36
C GLU A 240 0.05 6.65 22.51
N ARG A 241 -0.53 7.09 21.38
CA ARG A 241 -1.77 7.88 21.38
C ARG A 241 -2.99 7.03 21.69
N TYR A 242 -3.13 5.88 21.04
CA TYR A 242 -4.36 5.07 21.08
C TYR A 242 -4.23 3.77 21.88
N GLY A 243 -3.00 3.28 22.13
CA GLY A 243 -2.77 1.91 22.57
C GLY A 243 -3.22 1.54 23.99
N ASP A 244 -3.38 2.52 24.87
CA ASP A 244 -3.74 2.27 26.28
C ASP A 244 -5.23 2.57 26.59
N GLU A 245 -6.03 2.94 25.58
CA GLU A 245 -7.47 3.17 25.68
C GLU A 245 -8.21 1.83 25.95
N GLU A 246 -8.99 1.75 27.03
CA GLU A 246 -9.52 0.46 27.54
C GLU A 246 -10.52 -0.23 26.61
N GLU A 247 -11.27 0.54 25.82
CA GLU A 247 -12.30 0.03 24.91
C GLU A 247 -11.81 -0.10 23.46
N GLU A 248 -10.57 0.31 23.16
CA GLU A 248 -10.06 0.36 21.79
C GLU A 248 -8.95 -0.68 21.56
N GLU A 249 -9.23 -1.66 20.68
CA GLU A 249 -8.19 -2.57 20.21
C GLU A 249 -7.41 -1.95 19.05
N LEU A 250 -6.10 -2.20 18.99
CA LEU A 250 -5.24 -1.72 17.90
C LEU A 250 -4.82 -2.87 16.97
N SER A 251 -4.61 -2.55 15.70
CA SER A 251 -3.82 -3.34 14.75
C SER A 251 -2.85 -2.46 13.98
N ILE A 252 -1.76 -3.05 13.51
CA ILE A 252 -0.85 -2.42 12.55
C ILE A 252 -0.89 -3.24 11.27
N THR A 253 -1.44 -2.67 10.21
CA THR A 253 -1.50 -3.32 8.91
C THR A 253 -0.53 -2.64 7.94
N VAL A 254 0.30 -3.43 7.27
CA VAL A 254 1.27 -2.95 6.30
C VAL A 254 0.91 -3.49 4.92
N THR A 255 1.00 -2.66 3.88
CA THR A 255 0.64 -3.09 2.54
C THR A 255 1.52 -2.47 1.47
N GLY A 256 1.62 -3.16 0.34
CA GLY A 256 2.35 -2.67 -0.81
C GLY A 256 2.38 -3.68 -1.95
N HIS A 257 2.63 -3.16 -3.13
CA HIS A 257 2.74 -3.92 -4.37
C HIS A 257 4.17 -3.87 -4.91
N SER A 258 4.63 -4.96 -5.55
CA SER A 258 5.97 -5.03 -6.13
C SER A 258 7.04 -4.72 -5.08
N LEU A 259 7.96 -3.78 -5.34
CA LEU A 259 8.87 -3.22 -4.34
C LEU A 259 8.18 -2.78 -3.04
N GLY A 260 6.99 -2.17 -3.13
CA GLY A 260 6.22 -1.78 -1.96
C GLY A 260 5.86 -2.99 -1.08
N GLY A 261 5.67 -4.17 -1.68
CA GLY A 261 5.48 -5.41 -0.94
C GLY A 261 6.72 -5.85 -0.17
N ALA A 262 7.92 -5.66 -0.74
CA ALA A 262 9.17 -5.90 -0.03
C ALA A 262 9.36 -4.95 1.17
N LEU A 263 9.13 -3.65 0.95
CA LEU A 263 9.17 -2.65 2.02
C LEU A 263 8.10 -2.89 3.09
N ALA A 264 6.93 -3.42 2.70
CA ALA A 264 5.88 -3.78 3.64
C ALA A 264 6.34 -4.90 4.59
N VAL A 265 6.92 -5.99 4.08
CA VAL A 265 7.47 -7.06 4.93
C VAL A 265 8.63 -6.55 5.79
N LEU A 266 9.55 -5.78 5.21
CA LEU A 266 10.72 -5.25 5.93
C LEU A 266 10.32 -4.31 7.08
N SER A 267 9.34 -3.42 6.84
CA SER A 267 8.85 -2.49 7.87
C SER A 267 7.98 -3.19 8.92
N ALA A 268 7.18 -4.19 8.56
CA ALA A 268 6.43 -5.02 9.52
C ALA A 268 7.38 -5.75 10.48
N TYR A 269 8.45 -6.35 9.93
CA TYR A 269 9.54 -6.93 10.71
C TYR A 269 10.18 -5.92 11.67
N ASP A 270 10.58 -4.74 11.17
CA ASP A 270 11.27 -3.72 11.97
C ASP A 270 10.40 -3.18 13.11
N VAL A 271 9.10 -2.93 12.84
CA VAL A 271 8.14 -2.50 13.86
C VAL A 271 8.04 -3.50 15.01
N ALA A 272 7.97 -4.80 14.69
CA ALA A 272 7.90 -5.85 15.70
C ALA A 272 9.24 -6.09 16.41
N GLU A 273 10.36 -6.10 15.67
CA GLU A 273 11.71 -6.28 16.22
C GLU A 273 12.09 -5.13 17.16
N MET A 274 11.63 -3.90 16.87
CA MET A 274 11.80 -2.74 17.75
C MET A 274 10.80 -2.69 18.91
N GLY A 275 9.87 -3.64 19.01
CA GLY A 275 8.85 -3.70 20.05
C GLY A 275 7.81 -2.58 19.99
N LEU A 276 7.67 -1.90 18.85
CA LEU A 276 6.73 -0.78 18.70
C LEU A 276 5.28 -1.23 18.57
N ASN A 277 5.05 -2.53 18.40
CA ASN A 277 3.73 -3.15 18.48
C ASN A 277 3.36 -3.56 19.91
N ARG A 278 3.85 -2.83 20.92
CA ARG A 278 3.49 -3.03 22.32
C ARG A 278 3.03 -1.71 22.94
N THR A 279 1.90 -1.77 23.62
CA THR A 279 1.36 -0.67 24.43
C THR A 279 2.20 -0.46 25.69
N ARG A 280 1.99 0.65 26.44
CA ARG A 280 2.70 0.86 27.71
C ARG A 280 2.30 -0.16 28.77
N LYS A 281 1.05 -0.65 28.70
CA LYS A 281 0.54 -1.76 29.52
C LYS A 281 1.07 -3.14 29.09
N GLY A 282 1.92 -3.22 28.07
CA GLY A 282 2.52 -4.47 27.59
C GLY A 282 1.63 -5.33 26.69
N LYS A 283 0.40 -4.87 26.36
CA LYS A 283 -0.48 -5.52 25.37
C LYS A 283 0.22 -5.55 24.01
N VAL A 284 0.27 -6.72 23.39
CA VAL A 284 0.81 -6.94 22.05
C VAL A 284 -0.24 -6.57 21.01
N ILE A 285 0.14 -5.72 20.07
CA ILE A 285 -0.64 -5.28 18.93
C ILE A 285 -0.30 -6.18 17.74
N PRO A 286 -1.29 -6.82 17.08
CA PRO A 286 -1.06 -7.61 15.88
C PRO A 286 -0.44 -6.78 14.77
N VAL A 287 0.59 -7.32 14.11
CA VAL A 287 1.21 -6.73 12.93
C VAL A 287 1.02 -7.67 11.75
N THR A 288 0.40 -7.17 10.69
CA THR A 288 0.04 -7.98 9.52
C THR A 288 0.44 -7.28 8.24
N ALA A 289 1.08 -8.00 7.32
CA ALA A 289 1.44 -7.49 6.00
C ALA A 289 0.61 -8.16 4.90
N PHE A 290 -0.15 -7.36 4.14
CA PHE A 290 -0.83 -7.79 2.91
C PHE A 290 -0.06 -7.28 1.70
N THR A 291 0.55 -8.20 0.96
CA THR A 291 1.43 -7.85 -0.16
C THR A 291 0.91 -8.39 -1.48
N TYR A 292 1.15 -7.63 -2.55
CA TYR A 292 0.65 -7.93 -3.89
C TYR A 292 1.84 -8.03 -4.86
N GLY A 293 2.09 -9.21 -5.43
CA GLY A 293 3.24 -9.41 -6.33
C GLY A 293 4.59 -9.09 -5.68
N GLY A 294 4.71 -9.17 -4.35
CA GLY A 294 5.96 -8.82 -3.64
C GLY A 294 7.07 -9.85 -3.88
N PRO A 295 8.33 -9.42 -4.06
CA PRO A 295 9.49 -10.32 -4.21
C PRO A 295 9.88 -10.96 -2.86
N ARG A 296 10.82 -11.91 -2.87
CA ARG A 296 11.49 -12.39 -1.65
C ARG A 296 12.33 -11.27 -1.04
N VAL A 297 12.32 -11.19 0.30
CA VAL A 297 12.92 -10.06 1.04
C VAL A 297 14.19 -10.44 1.77
N GLY A 298 14.29 -11.67 2.26
CA GLY A 298 15.43 -12.10 3.06
C GLY A 298 15.67 -13.60 3.00
N ASN A 299 16.61 -14.05 3.82
CA ASN A 299 16.95 -15.47 3.91
C ASN A 299 16.00 -16.24 4.83
N ILE A 300 16.26 -17.55 4.97
CA ILE A 300 15.47 -18.40 5.86
C ILE A 300 15.48 -17.93 7.33
N ARG A 301 16.59 -17.38 7.81
CA ARG A 301 16.68 -16.82 9.17
C ARG A 301 15.82 -15.58 9.35
N PHE A 302 15.74 -14.74 8.32
CA PHE A 302 14.81 -13.61 8.30
C PHE A 302 13.35 -14.07 8.34
N LYS A 303 13.00 -15.12 7.60
CA LYS A 303 11.67 -15.75 7.69
C LYS A 303 11.37 -16.22 9.11
N GLU A 304 12.25 -17.07 9.67
CA GLU A 304 12.08 -17.65 11.01
C GLU A 304 11.93 -16.56 12.06
N ARG A 305 12.73 -15.49 11.96
CA ARG A 305 12.66 -14.37 12.90
C ARG A 305 11.33 -13.61 12.83
N ILE A 306 10.78 -13.39 11.64
CA ILE A 306 9.44 -12.75 11.50
C ILE A 306 8.36 -13.62 12.14
N GLU A 307 8.44 -14.94 11.95
CA GLU A 307 7.50 -15.90 12.55
C GLU A 307 7.62 -15.92 14.09
N GLU A 308 8.83 -15.88 14.63
CA GLU A 308 9.09 -15.75 16.09
C GLU A 308 8.50 -14.46 16.69
N LEU A 309 8.53 -13.36 15.93
CA LEU A 309 7.96 -12.07 16.33
C LEU A 309 6.43 -12.05 16.25
N GLY A 310 5.80 -13.10 15.71
CA GLY A 310 4.35 -13.19 15.55
C GLY A 310 3.77 -12.30 14.44
N VAL A 311 4.61 -11.79 13.55
CA VAL A 311 4.15 -10.98 12.41
C VAL A 311 3.52 -11.89 11.36
N LYS A 312 2.31 -11.54 10.91
CA LYS A 312 1.58 -12.31 9.90
C LYS A 312 1.79 -11.70 8.52
N VAL A 313 2.03 -12.53 7.50
CA VAL A 313 2.22 -12.07 6.12
C VAL A 313 1.34 -12.89 5.18
N LEU A 314 0.50 -12.23 4.40
CA LEU A 314 -0.29 -12.86 3.33
C LEU A 314 0.11 -12.25 1.99
N ARG A 315 0.52 -13.13 1.07
CA ARG A 315 1.05 -12.77 -0.24
C ARG A 315 0.04 -13.14 -1.32
N VAL A 316 -0.56 -12.12 -1.92
CA VAL A 316 -1.42 -12.27 -3.10
C VAL A 316 -0.55 -12.22 -4.34
N VAL A 317 -0.55 -13.31 -5.11
CA VAL A 317 0.33 -13.44 -6.28
C VAL A 317 -0.43 -13.94 -7.49
N ASN A 318 -0.04 -13.49 -8.67
CA ASN A 318 -0.45 -14.11 -9.93
C ASN A 318 0.52 -15.26 -10.22
N GLU A 319 0.02 -16.45 -10.52
CA GLU A 319 0.87 -17.63 -10.77
C GLU A 319 1.88 -17.42 -11.93
N HIS A 320 1.54 -16.51 -12.83
CA HIS A 320 2.33 -16.13 -14.00
C HIS A 320 3.24 -14.91 -13.78
N ASP A 321 3.22 -14.30 -12.59
CA ASP A 321 4.12 -13.22 -12.22
C ASP A 321 5.52 -13.77 -11.88
N VAL A 322 6.55 -13.22 -12.51
CA VAL A 322 7.96 -13.58 -12.28
C VAL A 322 8.59 -12.78 -11.15
N VAL A 323 8.08 -11.59 -10.84
CA VAL A 323 8.61 -10.73 -9.77
C VAL A 323 8.44 -11.41 -8.43
N ALA A 324 7.26 -11.99 -8.20
CA ALA A 324 6.98 -12.79 -7.01
C ALA A 324 7.89 -14.01 -6.87
N LYS A 325 8.69 -14.37 -7.88
CA LYS A 325 9.64 -15.49 -7.85
C LYS A 325 11.11 -15.04 -7.72
N SER A 326 11.35 -13.75 -7.56
CA SER A 326 12.67 -13.11 -7.46
C SER A 326 12.90 -12.52 -6.06
N PRO A 327 14.14 -12.36 -5.56
CA PRO A 327 15.40 -12.94 -6.05
C PRO A 327 15.48 -14.47 -5.80
N GLY A 328 16.48 -15.15 -6.38
CA GLY A 328 16.71 -16.58 -6.13
C GLY A 328 15.94 -17.55 -7.05
N LEU A 329 15.89 -17.28 -8.36
CA LEU A 329 15.25 -18.19 -9.34
C LEU A 329 15.81 -19.62 -9.32
N PHE A 330 17.08 -19.81 -8.94
CA PHE A 330 17.78 -21.11 -8.97
C PHE A 330 17.96 -21.78 -7.59
N LEU A 331 18.02 -21.04 -6.48
CA LEU A 331 18.17 -21.55 -5.11
C LEU A 331 17.15 -20.86 -4.19
N ASN A 332 16.05 -21.55 -3.91
CA ASN A 332 14.95 -21.05 -3.08
C ASN A 332 14.31 -22.17 -2.24
N GLU A 333 13.28 -21.83 -1.46
CA GLU A 333 12.55 -22.71 -0.56
C GLU A 333 11.97 -24.01 -1.18
N ARG A 334 11.92 -24.11 -2.51
CA ARG A 334 11.49 -25.34 -3.20
C ARG A 334 12.61 -26.38 -3.34
N ALA A 335 13.85 -26.00 -3.03
CA ALA A 335 14.98 -26.92 -3.04
C ALA A 335 14.91 -27.91 -1.86
N PRO A 336 15.46 -29.13 -1.99
CA PRO A 336 15.45 -30.12 -0.91
C PRO A 336 16.01 -29.57 0.41
N GLN A 337 15.39 -29.90 1.54
CA GLN A 337 15.74 -29.32 2.84
C GLN A 337 17.20 -29.58 3.27
N ALA A 338 17.79 -30.70 2.83
CA ALA A 338 19.21 -30.99 3.00
C ALA A 338 20.11 -30.03 2.20
N LEU A 339 19.72 -29.70 0.97
CA LEU A 339 20.43 -28.72 0.13
C LEU A 339 20.28 -27.31 0.70
N MET A 340 19.10 -26.95 1.21
CA MET A 340 18.87 -25.66 1.88
C MET A 340 19.66 -25.52 3.19
N LYS A 341 19.85 -26.60 3.96
CA LYS A 341 20.73 -26.56 5.15
C LYS A 341 22.21 -26.40 4.79
N LEU A 342 22.67 -27.01 3.68
CA LEU A 342 24.04 -26.86 3.18
C LEU A 342 24.28 -25.50 2.51
N ALA A 343 23.28 -24.99 1.80
CA ALA A 343 23.32 -23.73 1.06
C ALA A 343 22.84 -22.52 1.87
N GLY A 344 22.30 -22.70 3.08
CA GLY A 344 21.74 -21.63 3.91
C GLY A 344 22.75 -20.57 4.35
N GLY A 345 24.05 -20.87 4.24
CA GLY A 345 25.14 -19.91 4.41
C GLY A 345 25.48 -19.11 3.15
N LEU A 346 24.97 -19.48 1.97
CA LEU A 346 25.25 -18.79 0.71
C LEU A 346 24.43 -17.48 0.63
N PRO A 347 25.03 -16.39 0.11
CA PRO A 347 24.41 -15.06 0.11
C PRO A 347 23.23 -14.90 -0.86
N TRP A 348 22.86 -15.97 -1.58
CA TRP A 348 21.84 -16.00 -2.64
C TRP A 348 20.60 -16.82 -2.24
N CYS A 349 20.54 -17.33 -1.00
CA CYS A 349 19.46 -18.20 -0.53
C CYS A 349 18.31 -17.35 0.06
N TYR A 350 17.36 -16.98 -0.78
CA TYR A 350 16.18 -16.23 -0.40
C TYR A 350 15.01 -17.16 -0.04
N SER A 351 14.17 -16.71 0.90
CA SER A 351 12.95 -17.43 1.31
C SER A 351 11.76 -16.47 1.32
N HIS A 352 10.60 -16.97 0.92
CA HIS A 352 9.36 -16.25 1.14
C HIS A 352 8.89 -16.34 2.59
N VAL A 353 8.23 -15.28 3.04
CA VAL A 353 7.65 -15.17 4.37
C VAL A 353 6.13 -15.23 4.28
N GLY A 354 5.51 -16.00 5.17
CA GLY A 354 4.06 -16.13 5.30
C GLY A 354 3.34 -16.87 4.18
N GLU A 355 2.00 -16.80 4.27
CA GLU A 355 1.05 -17.57 3.47
C GLU A 355 0.86 -16.99 2.07
N ILE A 356 0.49 -17.87 1.13
CA ILE A 356 0.31 -17.52 -0.28
C ILE A 356 -1.14 -17.72 -0.70
N LEU A 357 -1.72 -16.67 -1.30
CA LEU A 357 -2.97 -16.74 -2.05
C LEU A 357 -2.64 -16.65 -3.55
N PRO A 358 -2.52 -17.81 -4.23
CA PRO A 358 -2.26 -17.84 -5.67
C PRO A 358 -3.53 -17.54 -6.46
N LEU A 359 -3.42 -16.62 -7.41
CA LEU A 359 -4.45 -16.26 -8.36
C LEU A 359 -3.95 -16.54 -9.77
N ASP A 360 -4.86 -16.88 -10.67
CA ASP A 360 -4.54 -17.20 -12.05
C ASP A 360 -5.35 -16.30 -12.99
N HIS A 361 -4.64 -15.37 -13.63
CA HIS A 361 -5.28 -14.41 -14.52
C HIS A 361 -5.96 -15.05 -15.73
N GLN A 362 -5.52 -16.25 -16.14
CA GLN A 362 -6.10 -16.98 -17.27
C GLN A 362 -7.53 -17.46 -16.99
N LYS A 363 -7.95 -17.50 -15.71
CA LYS A 363 -9.32 -17.86 -15.30
C LYS A 363 -10.31 -16.71 -15.46
N SER A 364 -9.83 -15.48 -15.60
CA SER A 364 -10.70 -14.32 -15.79
C SER A 364 -11.22 -14.26 -17.24
N PRO A 365 -12.53 -14.18 -17.46
CA PRO A 365 -13.08 -13.99 -18.80
C PRO A 365 -12.78 -12.57 -19.35
N PHE A 366 -12.35 -11.65 -18.49
CA PHE A 366 -12.08 -10.24 -18.83
C PHE A 366 -10.67 -9.99 -19.35
N LEU A 367 -9.69 -10.77 -18.89
CA LEU A 367 -8.27 -10.53 -19.15
C LEU A 367 -7.78 -11.26 -20.39
N LYS A 368 -6.85 -10.65 -21.12
CA LYS A 368 -6.12 -11.28 -22.23
C LYS A 368 -5.32 -12.47 -21.69
N PRO A 369 -5.20 -13.59 -22.43
CA PRO A 369 -4.42 -14.76 -22.03
C PRO A 369 -2.89 -14.56 -22.19
N THR A 370 -2.44 -13.32 -22.36
CA THR A 370 -1.09 -12.95 -22.81
C THR A 370 -0.03 -13.06 -21.71
N VAL A 371 1.18 -13.46 -22.09
CA VAL A 371 2.35 -13.67 -21.21
C VAL A 371 3.21 -12.40 -21.06
N ASP A 372 2.65 -11.21 -21.27
CA ASP A 372 3.42 -9.99 -20.97
C ASP A 372 3.64 -9.91 -19.45
N LEU A 373 4.90 -10.07 -19.04
CA LEU A 373 5.30 -10.08 -17.65
C LEU A 373 4.86 -8.80 -16.91
N SER A 374 4.75 -7.67 -17.62
CA SER A 374 4.28 -6.42 -17.03
C SER A 374 2.78 -6.47 -16.68
N THR A 375 1.96 -7.10 -17.53
CA THR A 375 0.52 -7.29 -17.26
C THR A 375 0.28 -8.32 -16.16
N ALA A 376 1.06 -9.40 -16.11
CA ALA A 376 0.95 -10.40 -15.05
C ALA A 376 1.27 -9.82 -13.66
N HIS A 377 2.12 -8.79 -13.62
CA HIS A 377 2.54 -8.05 -12.43
C HIS A 377 1.71 -6.78 -12.15
N ASN A 378 0.53 -6.65 -12.76
CA ASN A 378 -0.32 -5.47 -12.57
C ASN A 378 -1.16 -5.58 -11.27
N LEU A 379 -1.09 -4.57 -10.39
CA LEU A 379 -1.85 -4.54 -9.14
C LEU A 379 -3.36 -4.57 -9.36
N GLU A 380 -3.90 -3.73 -10.23
CA GLU A 380 -5.34 -3.70 -10.53
C GLU A 380 -5.85 -5.02 -11.10
N ALA A 381 -5.00 -5.73 -11.86
CA ALA A 381 -5.30 -7.09 -12.28
C ALA A 381 -5.37 -8.06 -11.09
N LEU A 382 -4.47 -7.97 -10.11
CA LEU A 382 -4.56 -8.77 -8.89
C LEU A 382 -5.85 -8.47 -8.10
N LEU A 383 -6.24 -7.20 -7.99
CA LEU A 383 -7.48 -6.81 -7.29
C LEU A 383 -8.73 -7.27 -8.04
N HIS A 384 -8.73 -7.20 -9.37
CA HIS A 384 -9.76 -7.80 -10.22
C HIS A 384 -9.87 -9.31 -10.01
N LEU A 385 -8.72 -9.99 -9.92
CA LEU A 385 -8.70 -11.44 -9.69
C LEU A 385 -9.19 -11.82 -8.30
N LEU A 386 -8.84 -11.04 -7.27
CA LEU A 386 -9.37 -11.21 -5.92
C LEU A 386 -10.90 -11.09 -5.90
N ASP A 387 -11.45 -10.07 -6.56
CA ASP A 387 -12.90 -9.84 -6.60
C ASP A 387 -13.63 -11.03 -7.23
N GLY A 388 -13.04 -11.62 -8.28
CA GLY A 388 -13.64 -12.74 -8.99
C GLY A 388 -13.33 -14.14 -8.46
N TYR A 389 -12.43 -14.28 -7.48
CA TYR A 389 -11.97 -15.57 -6.97
C TYR A 389 -12.89 -16.12 -5.87
N HIS A 390 -13.33 -17.37 -6.05
CA HIS A 390 -14.24 -18.08 -5.12
C HIS A 390 -13.66 -19.36 -4.53
N GLY A 391 -12.45 -19.76 -4.93
CA GLY A 391 -11.81 -21.01 -4.52
C GLY A 391 -11.34 -21.86 -5.69
N LYS A 392 -10.58 -22.92 -5.40
CA LYS A 392 -10.04 -23.83 -6.43
C LYS A 392 -11.16 -24.56 -7.15
N GLY A 393 -11.05 -24.62 -8.49
CA GLY A 393 -12.05 -25.23 -9.36
C GLY A 393 -13.39 -24.50 -9.43
N LYS A 394 -13.57 -23.38 -8.71
CA LYS A 394 -14.78 -22.56 -8.80
C LYS A 394 -14.72 -21.64 -10.01
N ARG A 395 -15.91 -21.32 -10.55
CA ARG A 395 -16.05 -20.37 -11.66
C ARG A 395 -15.65 -18.96 -11.21
N PHE A 396 -14.97 -18.22 -12.08
CA PHE A 396 -14.69 -16.80 -11.89
C PHE A 396 -15.99 -15.98 -12.02
N VAL A 397 -16.35 -15.24 -10.97
CA VAL A 397 -17.52 -14.35 -10.92
C VAL A 397 -17.19 -13.18 -10.02
N LEU A 398 -17.32 -11.94 -10.51
CA LEU A 398 -17.08 -10.74 -9.69
C LEU A 398 -18.02 -10.73 -8.47
N SER A 399 -17.44 -10.65 -7.27
CA SER A 399 -18.19 -10.73 -6.00
C SER A 399 -18.81 -9.39 -5.63
N SER A 400 -18.03 -8.32 -5.68
CA SER A 400 -18.47 -6.95 -5.40
C SER A 400 -18.90 -6.19 -6.65
N GLY A 401 -18.51 -6.68 -7.83
CA GLY A 401 -18.72 -5.98 -9.09
C GLY A 401 -17.66 -4.92 -9.34
N ARG A 402 -16.42 -5.14 -8.86
CA ARG A 402 -15.29 -4.24 -9.12
C ARG A 402 -15.18 -3.98 -10.61
N ASP A 403 -15.10 -2.71 -11.00
CA ASP A 403 -15.07 -2.31 -12.41
C ASP A 403 -13.80 -2.85 -13.10
N PRO A 404 -13.95 -3.73 -14.11
CA PRO A 404 -12.81 -4.26 -14.86
C PRO A 404 -11.95 -3.17 -15.50
N ALA A 405 -12.52 -1.99 -15.82
CA ALA A 405 -11.80 -0.89 -16.45
C ALA A 405 -10.57 -0.44 -15.65
N LEU A 406 -10.58 -0.62 -14.32
CA LEU A 406 -9.46 -0.31 -13.44
C LEU A 406 -8.17 -1.05 -13.82
N VAL A 407 -8.26 -2.25 -14.39
CA VAL A 407 -7.11 -3.03 -14.86
C VAL A 407 -6.26 -2.25 -15.88
N ASN A 408 -6.92 -1.48 -16.76
CA ASN A 408 -6.25 -0.72 -17.81
C ASN A 408 -5.72 0.65 -17.33
N LYS A 409 -5.74 0.97 -16.02
CA LYS A 409 -5.13 2.21 -15.50
C LYS A 409 -3.70 2.41 -16.02
N ALA A 410 -2.90 1.37 -15.95
CA ALA A 410 -1.49 1.37 -16.34
C ALA A 410 -1.11 0.14 -17.19
N SER A 411 -2.06 -0.46 -17.91
CA SER A 411 -1.82 -1.61 -18.78
C SER A 411 -2.78 -1.68 -19.96
N ASP A 412 -2.53 -2.62 -20.87
CA ASP A 412 -3.46 -3.08 -21.91
C ASP A 412 -3.85 -4.54 -21.69
N PHE A 413 -4.43 -4.87 -20.53
CA PHE A 413 -4.62 -6.26 -20.13
C PHE A 413 -6.06 -6.77 -20.33
N LEU A 414 -7.05 -5.88 -20.39
CA LEU A 414 -8.43 -6.27 -20.74
C LEU A 414 -8.53 -6.71 -22.20
N LYS A 415 -9.43 -7.65 -22.49
CA LYS A 415 -9.73 -8.06 -23.87
C LYS A 415 -10.33 -6.89 -24.66
N ASP A 416 -9.95 -6.78 -25.92
CA ASP A 416 -10.26 -5.61 -26.75
C ASP A 416 -11.77 -5.37 -26.96
N HIS A 417 -12.60 -6.41 -26.91
CA HIS A 417 -14.05 -6.29 -27.07
C HIS A 417 -14.75 -5.53 -25.92
N PHE A 418 -14.07 -5.33 -24.78
CA PHE A 418 -14.56 -4.44 -23.72
C PHE A 418 -14.37 -2.96 -24.03
N MET A 419 -13.61 -2.61 -25.09
CA MET A 419 -13.44 -1.24 -25.59
C MET A 419 -12.94 -0.23 -24.54
N VAL A 420 -12.22 -0.71 -23.52
CA VAL A 420 -11.60 0.16 -22.50
C VAL A 420 -10.23 0.59 -23.01
N PRO A 421 -9.97 1.90 -23.17
CA PRO A 421 -8.67 2.38 -23.61
C PRO A 421 -7.54 1.90 -22.68
N PRO A 422 -6.42 1.40 -23.21
CA PRO A 422 -5.27 1.02 -22.39
C PRO A 422 -4.56 2.25 -21.84
N TYR A 423 -3.88 2.08 -20.70
CA TYR A 423 -3.11 3.14 -20.02
C TYR A 423 -3.91 4.44 -19.81
N TRP A 424 -5.20 4.33 -19.49
CA TRP A 424 -6.10 5.49 -19.48
C TRP A 424 -5.84 6.44 -18.32
N ARG A 425 -5.18 6.01 -17.24
CA ARG A 425 -4.99 6.85 -16.07
C ARG A 425 -3.96 7.95 -16.37
N GLN A 426 -4.49 9.16 -16.54
CA GLN A 426 -3.73 10.40 -16.67
C GLN A 426 -4.54 11.56 -16.07
N ASP A 427 -3.86 12.65 -15.73
CA ASP A 427 -4.54 13.87 -15.30
C ASP A 427 -5.01 14.67 -16.51
N ALA A 428 -6.15 15.34 -16.39
CA ALA A 428 -6.66 16.23 -17.42
C ALA A 428 -5.57 17.25 -17.81
N ASN A 429 -5.30 17.39 -19.10
CA ASN A 429 -4.26 18.29 -19.63
C ASN A 429 -2.88 18.09 -19.00
N LYS A 430 -2.55 16.88 -18.53
CA LYS A 430 -1.31 16.57 -17.77
C LYS A 430 -1.13 17.45 -16.53
N GLY A 431 -2.23 17.89 -15.91
CA GLY A 431 -2.23 18.74 -14.72
C GLY A 431 -2.04 20.24 -14.98
N MET A 432 -2.02 20.67 -16.25
CA MET A 432 -2.07 22.09 -16.59
C MET A 432 -3.47 22.66 -16.35
N VAL A 433 -3.56 23.87 -15.80
CA VAL A 433 -4.83 24.57 -15.56
C VAL A 433 -4.81 25.94 -16.19
N ARG A 434 -5.98 26.42 -16.61
CA ARG A 434 -6.15 27.78 -17.14
C ARG A 434 -6.46 28.72 -15.99
N ASN A 435 -5.61 29.72 -15.76
CA ASN A 435 -5.81 30.72 -14.70
C ASN A 435 -6.86 31.77 -15.09
N THR A 436 -7.17 32.70 -14.18
CA THR A 436 -8.15 33.79 -14.39
C THR A 436 -7.79 34.72 -15.54
N ASP A 437 -6.50 34.84 -15.88
CA ASP A 437 -6.01 35.64 -17.03
C ASP A 437 -6.07 34.86 -18.35
N GLY A 438 -6.64 33.64 -18.34
CA GLY A 438 -6.75 32.79 -19.50
C GLY A 438 -5.46 32.08 -19.91
N ARG A 439 -4.40 32.13 -19.12
CA ARG A 439 -3.10 31.49 -19.38
C ARG A 439 -3.05 30.07 -18.82
N TRP A 440 -2.39 29.16 -19.53
CA TRP A 440 -2.12 27.80 -19.05
C TRP A 440 -0.89 27.79 -18.15
N ILE A 441 -1.04 27.27 -16.94
CA ILE A 441 0.02 27.17 -15.95
C ILE A 441 0.03 25.78 -15.31
N GLN A 442 1.20 25.35 -14.85
CA GLN A 442 1.27 24.24 -13.89
C GLN A 442 1.01 24.84 -12.49
N PRO A 443 -0.07 24.45 -11.79
CA PRO A 443 -0.41 25.06 -10.51
C PRO A 443 0.68 24.78 -9.47
N ASP A 444 0.88 25.70 -8.53
CA ASP A 444 1.75 25.47 -7.37
C ASP A 444 1.10 24.42 -6.46
N ARG A 445 1.86 23.37 -6.09
CA ARG A 445 1.41 22.42 -5.08
C ARG A 445 1.64 23.01 -3.69
N ILE A 446 0.57 23.20 -2.93
CA ILE A 446 0.62 23.61 -1.52
C ILE A 446 1.28 22.46 -0.74
N ARG A 447 2.46 22.72 -0.15
CA ARG A 447 3.32 21.70 0.50
C ARG A 447 3.57 21.95 1.98
N ALA A 448 2.85 22.91 2.58
CA ALA A 448 3.10 23.37 3.94
C ALA A 448 3.01 22.25 5.00
N ASP A 449 2.35 21.13 4.70
CA ASP A 449 2.04 20.06 5.65
C ASP A 449 2.91 18.78 5.50
N ASP A 450 3.90 18.79 4.60
CA ASP A 450 4.79 17.63 4.32
C ASP A 450 6.11 17.68 5.10
N HIS A 451 6.29 18.68 5.98
CA HIS A 451 7.45 18.77 6.85
C HIS A 451 7.42 17.71 7.95
N HIS A 452 8.60 17.25 8.36
CA HIS A 452 8.71 16.32 9.47
C HIS A 452 8.07 16.91 10.73
N ALA A 453 7.33 16.08 11.47
CA ALA A 453 6.70 16.51 12.71
C ALA A 453 7.78 17.06 13.68
N PRO A 454 7.52 18.15 14.41
CA PRO A 454 8.54 18.81 15.25
C PRO A 454 9.16 17.87 16.29
N ASP A 455 8.41 16.86 16.72
CA ASP A 455 8.76 15.84 17.71
C ASP A 455 9.60 14.68 17.15
N ILE A 456 9.81 14.59 15.84
CA ILE A 456 10.52 13.45 15.22
C ILE A 456 11.92 13.24 15.82
N HIS A 457 12.64 14.33 16.11
CA HIS A 457 13.97 14.26 16.72
C HIS A 457 13.92 13.66 18.13
N GLN A 458 12.90 14.02 18.92
CA GLN A 458 12.69 13.48 20.25
C GLN A 458 12.32 11.99 20.18
N LEU A 459 11.41 11.62 19.28
CA LEU A 459 10.99 10.24 19.08
C LEU A 459 12.15 9.35 18.63
N ILE A 460 13.03 9.82 17.73
CA ILE A 460 14.23 9.09 17.32
C ILE A 460 15.19 8.87 18.50
N THR A 461 15.43 9.90 19.31
CA THR A 461 16.27 9.76 20.51
C THR A 461 15.72 8.68 21.44
N GLN A 462 14.40 8.64 21.63
CA GLN A 462 13.76 7.59 22.42
C GLN A 462 13.87 6.20 21.77
N LEU A 463 13.77 6.09 20.44
CA LEU A 463 14.02 4.82 19.73
C LEU A 463 15.44 4.31 19.94
N HIS A 464 16.41 5.21 20.14
CA HIS A 464 17.82 4.87 20.39
C HIS A 464 18.15 4.63 21.88
N HIS A 465 17.29 5.02 22.82
CA HIS A 465 17.50 4.72 24.23
C HIS A 465 17.31 3.22 24.55
N PRO A 466 18.19 2.62 25.38
CA PRO A 466 18.10 1.21 25.76
C PRO A 466 16.98 0.91 26.78
N SER A 467 16.41 1.94 27.43
CA SER A 467 15.43 1.80 28.52
C SER A 467 13.98 1.59 28.08
N ASN A 468 13.67 1.65 26.78
CA ASN A 468 12.31 1.41 26.25
C ASN A 468 12.00 -0.09 26.01
N LEU A 469 12.77 -0.98 26.63
CA LEU A 469 12.60 -2.43 26.59
C LEU A 469 11.98 -2.88 27.92
N LEU A 470 10.64 -2.88 27.98
CA LEU A 470 9.87 -3.69 28.94
C LEU A 470 8.90 -4.56 28.15
#